data_AF-A0A341EE89-F1
#
_entry.id   AF-A0A341EE89-F1
#
_cell.length_a   1.000
_cell.length_b   1.000
_cell.length_c   1.000
_cell.angle_alpha   90.00
_cell.angle_beta   90.00
_cell.angle_gamma   90.00
#
_symmetry.space_group_name_H-M   'P 1'
#
loop_
_entity.id
_entity.type
_entity.pdbx_description
1 polymer ?
#
loop_
_entity_poly.entity_id
_entity_poly.type
_entity_poly.pdbx_seq_one_letter_code
_entity_poly.pdbx_strand_id
1 'polypeptide(L)'
;MTPQPSRWEDLLGEAFQIIDAVNREADILTGWTFGGGTAMMLQIDHRESHDVDLFLDDPQLMLYVEAAVAEMLFDIGTATYSGDGRGHLKVDLIPANRTV
;
A
#
# COMPACT_ATOMS: atom_id res chain seq x y z
N MET A 1 7.32 16.23 20.23
CA MET A 1 6.52 16.15 18.98
C MET A 1 5.40 15.18 19.25
N THR A 2 4.15 15.60 19.11
CA THR A 2 3.02 14.68 19.10
C THR A 2 3.13 13.84 17.83
N PRO A 3 3.03 12.50 17.89
CA PRO A 3 2.92 11.70 16.68
C PRO A 3 1.74 12.23 15.85
N GLN A 4 1.90 12.30 14.53
CA GLN A 4 0.77 12.56 13.66
C GLN A 4 -0.25 11.44 13.89
N PRO A 5 -1.56 11.74 14.05
CA PRO A 5 -2.56 10.70 14.18
C PRO A 5 -2.53 9.80 12.94
N SER A 6 -2.74 8.51 13.13
CA SER A 6 -2.87 7.60 11.99
C SER A 6 -4.06 7.99 11.13
N ARG A 7 -3.91 7.75 9.82
CA ARG A 7 -4.96 7.81 8.82
C ARG A 7 -5.12 6.45 8.13
N TRP A 8 -4.96 5.36 8.88
CA TRP A 8 -4.87 4.01 8.32
C TRP A 8 -6.09 3.62 7.48
N GLU A 9 -7.29 4.07 7.81
CA GLU A 9 -8.51 3.79 7.02
C GLU A 9 -8.42 4.43 5.63
N ASP A 10 -7.96 5.68 5.57
CA ASP A 10 -7.78 6.39 4.31
C ASP A 10 -6.64 5.77 3.48
N LEU A 11 -5.52 5.42 4.11
CA LEU A 11 -4.40 4.72 3.46
C LEU A 11 -4.81 3.32 2.96
N LEU A 12 -5.71 2.65 3.67
CA LEU A 12 -6.28 1.37 3.25
C LEU A 12 -7.14 1.56 2.00
N GLY A 13 -7.91 2.65 1.93
CA GLY A 13 -8.63 3.05 0.72
C GLY A 13 -7.70 3.23 -0.48
N GLU A 14 -6.62 3.98 -0.33
CA GLU A 14 -5.60 4.18 -1.38
C GLU A 14 -4.97 2.84 -1.83
N ALA A 15 -4.67 1.94 -0.89
CA ALA A 15 -4.13 0.62 -1.20
C ALA A 15 -5.11 -0.24 -2.03
N PHE A 16 -6.41 -0.19 -1.72
CA PHE A 16 -7.43 -0.89 -2.53
C PHE A 16 -7.63 -0.25 -3.90
N GLN A 17 -7.52 1.07 -4.02
CA GLN A 17 -7.56 1.72 -5.33
C GLN A 17 -6.42 1.26 -6.24
N ILE A 18 -5.23 0.97 -5.70
CA ILE A 18 -4.13 0.38 -6.48
C ILE A 18 -4.52 -1.02 -6.98
N ILE A 19 -5.08 -1.86 -6.11
CA ILE A 19 -5.52 -3.22 -6.48
C ILE A 19 -6.60 -3.16 -7.57
N ASP A 20 -7.59 -2.28 -7.40
CA ASP A 20 -8.66 -2.07 -8.37
C ASP A 20 -8.11 -1.54 -9.71
N ALA A 21 -7.11 -0.65 -9.67
CA ALA A 21 -6.46 -0.13 -10.87
C ALA A 21 -5.70 -1.22 -11.63
N VAL A 22 -4.96 -2.09 -10.93
CA VAL A 22 -4.28 -3.24 -11.53
C VAL A 22 -5.29 -4.23 -12.14
N ASN A 23 -6.40 -4.47 -11.43
CA ASN A 23 -7.40 -5.46 -11.84
C ASN A 23 -8.48 -4.92 -12.79
N ARG A 24 -8.36 -3.69 -13.27
CA ARG A 24 -9.40 -3.01 -14.06
C ARG A 24 -9.84 -3.79 -15.30
N GLU A 25 -8.90 -4.39 -16.01
CA GLU A 25 -9.14 -5.09 -17.28
C GLU A 25 -9.11 -6.62 -17.14
N ALA A 26 -8.48 -7.15 -16.08
CA ALA A 26 -8.35 -8.57 -15.81
C ALA A 26 -7.99 -8.83 -14.35
N ASP A 27 -8.35 -10.00 -13.81
CA ASP A 27 -8.01 -10.43 -12.45
C ASP A 27 -6.51 -10.82 -12.33
N ILE A 28 -5.62 -9.82 -12.23
CA ILE A 28 -4.17 -10.00 -12.17
C ILE A 28 -3.69 -10.19 -10.73
N LEU A 29 -4.00 -9.23 -9.86
CA LEU A 29 -3.54 -9.14 -8.48
C LEU A 29 -4.60 -9.75 -7.56
N THR A 30 -4.64 -11.09 -7.54
CA THR A 30 -5.62 -11.88 -6.77
C THR A 30 -5.03 -12.56 -5.53
N GLY A 31 -3.71 -12.81 -5.52
CA GLY A 31 -2.98 -13.37 -4.40
C GLY A 31 -2.15 -12.31 -3.67
N TRP A 32 -2.62 -11.88 -2.50
CA TRP A 32 -1.93 -10.92 -1.64
C TRP A 32 -2.33 -11.06 -0.17
N THR A 33 -1.48 -10.56 0.73
CA THR A 33 -1.75 -10.54 2.17
C THR A 33 -1.34 -9.21 2.80
N PHE A 34 -2.00 -8.81 3.89
CA PHE A 34 -1.47 -7.76 4.76
C PHE A 34 -0.23 -8.28 5.49
N GLY A 35 0.78 -7.43 5.63
CA GLY A 35 1.96 -7.73 6.43
C GLY A 35 2.27 -6.66 7.47
N GLY A 36 3.43 -6.80 8.11
CA GLY A 36 4.01 -5.78 8.98
C GLY A 36 3.06 -5.27 10.07
N GLY A 37 3.04 -3.94 10.24
CA GLY A 37 2.19 -3.27 11.22
C GLY A 37 0.71 -3.40 10.91
N THR A 38 0.35 -3.39 9.63
CA THR A 38 -1.04 -3.47 9.14
C THR A 38 -1.69 -4.80 9.53
N ALA A 39 -0.99 -5.92 9.34
CA ALA A 39 -1.50 -7.23 9.77
C ALA A 39 -1.67 -7.31 11.29
N MET A 40 -0.69 -6.82 12.05
CA MET A 40 -0.76 -6.80 13.51
C MET A 40 -1.93 -5.94 14.04
N MET A 41 -2.23 -4.83 13.37
CA MET A 41 -3.40 -3.99 13.67
C MET A 41 -4.70 -4.74 13.39
N LEU A 42 -4.88 -5.24 12.17
CA LEU A 42 -6.17 -5.78 11.71
C LEU A 42 -6.50 -7.16 12.30
N GLN A 43 -5.49 -8.00 12.56
CA GLN A 43 -5.71 -9.40 12.94
C GLN A 43 -5.77 -9.61 14.45
N ILE A 44 -5.02 -8.82 15.22
CA ILE A 44 -4.83 -9.05 16.67
C ILE A 44 -4.90 -7.78 17.51
N ASP A 45 -5.29 -6.64 16.93
CA ASP A 45 -5.42 -5.34 17.63
C ASP A 45 -4.18 -4.97 18.47
N HIS A 46 -2.99 -5.26 17.94
CA HIS A 46 -1.76 -5.09 18.71
C HIS A 46 -1.31 -3.63 18.81
N ARG A 47 -1.50 -2.86 17.72
CA ARG A 47 -1.16 -1.43 17.61
C ARG A 47 -1.85 -0.84 16.40
N GLU A 48 -2.01 0.48 16.39
CA GLU A 48 -2.41 1.23 15.19
C GLU A 48 -1.25 1.31 14.18
N SER A 49 -1.53 0.98 12.91
CA SER A 49 -0.58 1.12 11.80
C SER A 49 -0.59 2.56 11.27
N HIS A 50 0.54 3.05 10.76
CA HIS A 50 0.64 4.38 10.12
C HIS A 50 0.89 4.27 8.61
N ASP A 51 0.92 3.04 8.12
CA ASP A 51 1.16 2.62 6.76
C ASP A 51 0.38 1.33 6.48
N VAL A 52 0.17 1.05 5.20
CA VAL A 52 -0.44 -0.17 4.69
C VAL A 52 0.61 -0.99 3.97
N ASP A 53 0.95 -2.16 4.52
CA ASP A 53 1.88 -3.12 3.94
C ASP A 53 1.10 -4.26 3.26
N LEU A 54 1.29 -4.41 1.95
CA LEU A 54 0.77 -5.50 1.12
C LEU A 54 1.93 -6.35 0.59
N PHE A 55 1.80 -7.67 0.72
CA PHE A 55 2.73 -8.64 0.16
C PHE A 55 2.01 -9.44 -0.92
N LEU A 56 2.59 -9.47 -2.11
CA LEU A 56 2.06 -10.25 -3.23
C LEU A 56 2.56 -11.69 -3.14
N ASP A 57 1.71 -12.65 -3.51
CA ASP A 57 2.11 -14.06 -3.57
C ASP A 57 3.12 -14.31 -4.70
N ASP A 58 3.01 -13.56 -5.80
CA ASP A 58 3.95 -13.56 -6.92
C ASP A 58 4.63 -12.17 -7.07
N PRO A 59 5.92 -12.05 -6.73
CA PRO A 59 6.70 -10.82 -6.89
C PRO A 59 6.75 -10.29 -8.33
N GLN A 60 6.58 -11.16 -9.33
CA GLN A 60 6.61 -10.76 -10.74
C GLN A 60 5.43 -9.85 -11.10
N LEU A 61 4.35 -9.88 -10.32
CA LEU A 61 3.20 -9.02 -10.52
C LEU A 61 3.46 -7.55 -10.13
N MET A 62 4.61 -7.25 -9.52
CA MET A 62 4.96 -5.88 -9.12
C MET A 62 5.06 -4.91 -10.29
N LEU A 63 5.40 -5.40 -11.49
CA LEU A 63 5.43 -4.56 -12.70
C LEU A 63 4.05 -3.95 -13.03
N TYR A 64 2.97 -4.66 -12.71
CA TYR A 64 1.61 -4.16 -12.92
C TYR A 64 1.23 -3.12 -11.87
N VAL A 65 1.68 -3.34 -10.63
CA VAL A 65 1.51 -2.36 -9.53
C VAL A 65 2.24 -1.07 -9.86
N GLU A 66 3.49 -1.14 -10.28
CA GLU A 66 4.28 0.02 -10.70
C GLU A 66 3.59 0.80 -11.83
N ALA A 67 3.12 0.09 -12.85
CA ALA A 67 2.38 0.72 -13.96
C ALA A 67 1.08 1.39 -13.50
N ALA A 68 0.31 0.75 -12.60
CA ALA A 68 -0.92 1.34 -12.08
C ALA A 68 -0.65 2.58 -11.23
N VAL A 69 0.31 2.50 -10.30
CA VAL A 69 0.69 3.60 -9.41
C VAL A 69 1.20 4.81 -10.19
N ALA A 70 1.94 4.61 -11.28
CA ALA A 70 2.45 5.70 -12.12
C ALA A 70 1.36 6.56 -12.76
N GLU A 71 0.17 5.99 -13.00
CA GLU A 71 -0.99 6.66 -13.61
C GLU A 71 -1.99 7.21 -12.57
N MET A 72 -1.75 6.96 -11.28
CA MET A 72 -2.64 7.36 -10.19
C MET A 72 -2.22 8.69 -9.58
N LEU A 73 -3.24 9.47 -9.15
CA LEU A 73 -3.06 10.60 -8.26
C LEU A 73 -3.54 10.18 -6.87
N PHE A 74 -2.65 10.23 -5.90
CA PHE A 74 -2.95 9.94 -4.50
C PHE A 74 -3.43 11.22 -3.81
N ASP A 75 -4.48 11.11 -3.00
CA ASP A 75 -5.05 12.25 -2.29
C ASP A 75 -4.24 12.58 -1.03
N ILE A 76 -3.75 11.55 -0.33
CA ILE A 76 -3.14 11.72 1.00
C ILE A 76 -1.85 10.93 1.21
N GLY A 77 -1.49 10.04 0.28
CA GLY A 77 -0.42 9.07 0.44
C GLY A 77 0.62 9.07 -0.68
N THR A 78 1.66 8.28 -0.48
CA THR A 78 2.60 7.88 -1.51
C THR A 78 2.73 6.36 -1.48
N ALA A 79 2.91 5.76 -2.66
CA ALA A 79 3.18 4.33 -2.77
C ALA A 79 4.67 4.12 -2.97
N THR A 80 5.24 3.19 -2.21
CA THR A 80 6.57 2.64 -2.43
C THR A 80 6.44 1.15 -2.69
N TYR A 81 7.26 0.64 -3.60
CA TYR A 81 7.16 -0.75 -4.03
C TYR A 81 8.53 -1.34 -4.30
N SER A 82 8.65 -2.66 -4.09
CA SER A 82 9.86 -3.43 -4.38
C SER A 82 9.49 -4.80 -4.95
N GLY A 83 9.98 -5.08 -6.17
CA GLY A 83 9.90 -6.39 -6.81
C GLY A 83 11.03 -7.34 -6.42
N ASP A 84 12.09 -6.83 -5.79
CA ASP A 84 13.25 -7.63 -5.40
C ASP A 84 12.92 -8.44 -4.14
N GLY A 85 12.54 -9.71 -4.33
CA GLY A 85 12.26 -10.65 -3.24
C GLY A 85 10.80 -11.07 -3.17
N ARG A 86 10.01 -10.51 -2.24
CA ARG A 86 8.64 -10.97 -1.88
C ARG A 86 7.49 -10.16 -2.49
N GLY A 87 7.75 -9.21 -3.39
CA GLY A 87 6.73 -8.33 -3.93
C GLY A 87 6.05 -7.51 -2.82
N HIS A 88 6.67 -6.42 -2.40
CA HIS A 88 6.15 -5.57 -1.32
C HIS A 88 5.64 -4.26 -1.88
N LEU A 89 4.39 -3.93 -1.58
CA LEU A 89 3.77 -2.63 -1.79
C LEU A 89 3.49 -2.01 -0.42
N LYS A 90 3.88 -0.75 -0.27
CA LYS A 90 3.63 0.04 0.93
C LYS A 90 2.99 1.37 0.56
N VAL A 91 1.92 1.72 1.25
CA VAL A 91 1.26 3.04 1.15
C VAL A 91 1.38 3.75 2.49
N ASP A 92 1.98 4.94 2.50
CA ASP A 92 2.15 5.77 3.69
C ASP A 92 1.84 7.24 3.39
N LEU A 93 1.68 8.06 4.43
CA LEU A 93 1.41 9.48 4.24
C LEU A 93 2.60 10.18 3.58
N ILE A 94 2.31 11.15 2.70
CA ILE A 94 3.36 12.02 2.15
C ILE A 94 4.07 12.73 3.31
N PRO A 95 5.41 12.63 3.42
CA PRO A 95 6.13 13.32 4.47
C PRO A 95 5.90 14.83 4.36
N ALA A 96 5.54 15.48 5.48
CA ALA A 96 5.27 16.92 5.54
C ALA A 96 6.42 17.82 5.04
N ASN A 97 7.63 17.28 4.88
CA ASN A 97 8.82 18.00 4.41
C ASN A 97 9.15 17.76 2.93
N ARG A 98 8.32 17.05 2.16
CA ARG A 98 8.53 16.85 0.72
C ARG A 98 7.74 17.89 -0.07
N THR A 99 8.30 19.10 -0.17
CA THR A 99 7.86 20.07 -1.18
C THR A 99 8.32 19.55 -2.54
N VAL A 100 7.41 19.48 -3.50
CA VAL A 100 7.70 19.22 -4.92
C VAL A 100 8.66 20.25 -5.51
#